data_AF-Q4RAE6-F1
#
_entry.id   AF-Q4RAE6-F1
#
_cell.length_a   1.000
_cell.length_b   1.000
_cell.length_c   1.000
_cell.angle_alpha   90.00
_cell.angle_beta   90.00
_cell.angle_gamma   90.00
#
_symmetry.space_group_name_H-M   'P 1'
#
loop_
_entity.id
_entity.type
_entity.pdbx_description
1 polymer ?
#
loop_
_entity_poly.entity_id
_entity_poly.type
_entity_poly.pdbx_seq_one_letter_code
_entity_poly.pdbx_strand_id
1 'polypeptide(L)' 'VIIALSEPNRPHIPYRNSLLTSVLRDSLGGNCMTTMIATIAVDNGNLEESFSTCRFSQRVALIDNDAILNEIVDPDL' A
#
# COMPACT_ATOMS: atom_id res chain seq x y z
N VAL A 1 -1.87 -3.38 -8.05
CA VAL A 1 -2.26 -2.28 -7.13
C VAL A 1 -1.09 -1.35 -6.88
N ILE A 2 -0.01 -1.80 -6.23
CA ILE A 2 1.17 -0.94 -5.95
C ILE A 2 1.69 -0.18 -7.17
N ILE A 3 1.95 -0.87 -8.29
CA ILE A 3 2.44 -0.21 -9.52
C ILE A 3 1.45 0.84 -10.03
N ALA A 4 0.15 0.51 -10.01
CA ALA A 4 -0.90 1.40 -10.47
C ALA A 4 -1.05 2.64 -9.57
N LEU A 5 -0.74 2.52 -8.28
CA LEU A 5 -0.75 3.62 -7.31
C LEU A 5 0.51 4.47 -7.36
N SER A 6 1.66 3.87 -7.68
CA SER A 6 2.91 4.61 -7.83
C SER A 6 2.97 5.46 -9.11
N GLU A 7 2.05 5.24 -10.06
CA GLU A 7 1.94 6.01 -11.29
C GLU A 7 0.96 7.18 -11.10
N PRO A 8 1.36 8.44 -11.36
CA PRO A 8 0.46 9.56 -11.24
C PRO A 8 -0.67 9.48 -12.27
N ASN A 9 -1.86 9.92 -11.87
CA ASN A 9 -3.04 10.10 -12.74
C ASN A 9 -3.61 8.83 -13.38
N ARG A 10 -3.43 7.66 -12.76
CA ARG A 10 -4.09 6.44 -13.24
C ARG A 10 -5.54 6.37 -12.75
N PRO A 11 -6.55 6.34 -13.66
CA PRO A 11 -7.95 6.44 -13.27
C PRO A 11 -8.50 5.17 -12.59
N HIS A 12 -7.92 4.01 -12.89
CA HIS A 12 -8.38 2.73 -12.36
C HIS A 12 -7.28 1.99 -11.60
N ILE A 13 -7.52 1.79 -10.30
CA ILE A 13 -6.69 0.95 -9.45
C ILE A 13 -7.40 -0.40 -9.23
N PRO A 14 -6.77 -1.53 -9.60
CA PRO A 14 -7.42 -2.84 -9.63
C PRO A 14 -7.46 -3.52 -8.25
N TYR A 15 -8.01 -2.86 -7.23
CA TYR A 15 -8.15 -3.45 -5.89
C TYR A 15 -9.00 -4.73 -5.88
N ARG A 16 -9.93 -4.86 -6.85
CA ARG A 16 -10.85 -6.00 -6.96
C ARG A 16 -10.24 -7.26 -7.57
N ASN A 17 -8.97 -7.22 -8.01
CA ASN A 17 -8.32 -8.41 -8.57
C ASN A 17 -8.05 -9.49 -7.51
N SER A 18 -8.05 -9.14 -6.22
CA SER A 18 -8.00 -10.12 -5.15
C SER A 18 -8.77 -9.62 -3.92
N LEU A 19 -9.24 -10.57 -3.09
CA LEU A 19 -9.85 -10.24 -1.80
C LEU A 19 -8.88 -9.46 -0.91
N LEU A 20 -7.61 -9.87 -0.88
CA LEU A 20 -6.56 -9.24 -0.08
C LEU A 20 -6.42 -7.75 -0.42
N THR A 21 -6.28 -7.41 -1.69
CA THR A 21 -6.15 -6.01 -2.13
C THR A 21 -7.45 -5.22 -1.99
N SER A 22 -8.61 -5.90 -1.97
CA SER A 22 -9.88 -5.24 -1.71
C SER A 22 -10.04 -4.84 -0.24
N VAL A 23 -9.59 -5.70 0.68
CA VAL A 23 -9.59 -5.43 2.12
C VAL A 23 -8.56 -4.35 2.46
N LEU A 24 -7.37 -4.41 1.85
CA LEU A 24 -6.29 -3.43 2.06
C LEU A 24 -6.46 -2.13 1.26
N ARG A 25 -7.64 -1.85 0.70
CA ARG A 25 -7.86 -0.65 -0.12
C ARG A 25 -7.52 0.63 0.64
N ASP A 26 -8.03 0.77 1.86
CA ASP A 26 -7.81 1.97 2.66
C ASP A 26 -6.35 2.10 3.10
N SER A 27 -5.66 0.98 3.32
CA SER A 27 -4.23 0.95 3.62
C SER A 27 -3.37 1.36 2.41
N LEU A 28 -3.85 1.17 1.19
CA LEU A 28 -3.07 1.38 -0.03
C LEU A 28 -3.71 2.49 -0.88
N GLY A 29 -3.58 3.75 -0.46
CA GLY A 29 -4.09 4.92 -1.16
C GLY A 29 -5.43 5.46 -0.62
N GLY A 30 -5.75 5.22 0.66
CA GLY A 30 -6.99 5.69 1.28
C GLY A 30 -6.77 6.22 2.70
N ASN A 31 -7.82 6.15 3.53
CA ASN A 31 -7.80 6.68 4.89
C ASN A 31 -7.07 5.73 5.88
N CYS A 32 -5.74 5.71 5.83
CA CYS A 32 -4.94 4.92 6.75
C CYS A 32 -3.49 5.41 6.82
N MET A 33 -2.94 5.59 8.03
CA MET A 33 -1.50 5.73 8.22
C MET A 33 -0.83 4.36 8.06
N THR A 34 -0.27 4.09 6.88
CA THR A 34 0.23 2.75 6.54
C THR A 34 1.74 2.67 6.67
N THR A 35 2.22 1.58 7.26
CA THR A 35 3.65 1.24 7.32
C THR A 35 3.87 -0.14 6.74
N MET A 36 4.82 -0.27 5.83
CA MET A 36 5.25 -1.55 5.29
C MET A 36 6.55 -2.01 5.96
N ILE A 37 6.61 -3.26 6.39
CA ILE A 37 7.84 -3.90 6.87
C ILE A 37 8.31 -4.86 5.77
N ALA A 38 9.50 -4.62 5.23
CA ALA A 38 10.13 -5.49 4.24
C ALA A 38 11.05 -6.50 4.94
N THR A 39 10.76 -7.79 4.80
CA THR A 39 11.59 -8.87 5.34
C THR A 39 12.49 -9.42 4.24
N ILE A 40 13.81 -9.39 4.45
CA ILE A 40 14.81 -9.80 3.46
C ILE A 40 15.72 -10.89 4.01
N ALA A 41 16.31 -11.68 3.11
CA ALA A 41 17.31 -12.68 3.44
C ALA A 41 18.69 -12.25 2.93
N VAL A 42 19.74 -12.61 3.65
CA VAL A 42 21.14 -12.23 3.35
C VAL A 42 21.97 -13.39 2.78
N ASP A 43 21.36 -14.56 2.58
CA ASP A 43 22.05 -15.68 1.93
C ASP A 43 22.09 -15.51 0.41
N ASN A 44 23.16 -16.05 -0.21
CA ASN A 44 23.38 -15.95 -1.66
C ASN A 44 22.26 -16.58 -2.50
N GLY A 45 21.55 -17.59 -1.96
CA GLY A 45 20.46 -18.26 -2.67
C GLY A 45 19.23 -17.37 -2.82
N ASN A 46 19.00 -16.46 -1.87
CA ASN A 46 17.84 -15.59 -1.82
C ASN A 46 18.13 -14.11 -2.15
N LEU A 47 19.35 -13.79 -2.62
CA LEU A 47 19.74 -12.41 -2.93
C LEU A 47 18.83 -11.77 -3.99
N GLU A 48 18.48 -12.52 -5.05
CA GLU A 48 17.61 -12.01 -6.12
C GLU A 48 16.22 -11.64 -5.60
N GLU A 49 15.60 -12.52 -4.82
CA GLU A 49 14.28 -12.27 -4.21
C GLU A 49 14.32 -11.16 -3.16
N SER A 50 15.45 -11.02 -2.44
CA SER A 50 15.65 -9.92 -1.50
C SER A 50 15.75 -8.57 -2.22
N PHE A 51 16.42 -8.51 -3.37
CA PHE A 51 16.40 -7.33 -4.23
C PHE A 51 15.00 -7.05 -4.78
N SER A 52 14.26 -8.07 -5.20
CA SER A 52 12.86 -7.92 -5.64
C SER A 52 11.98 -7.34 -4.54
N THR A 53 12.16 -7.80 -3.29
CA THR A 53 11.46 -7.28 -2.10
C THR A 53 11.80 -5.80 -1.85
N CYS A 54 13.09 -5.43 -1.89
CA CYS A 54 13.52 -4.03 -1.74
C CYS A 54 12.96 -3.13 -2.86
N ARG A 55 12.95 -3.59 -4.11
CA ARG A 55 12.36 -2.81 -5.22
C ARG A 55 10.85 -2.66 -5.06
N PHE A 56 10.18 -3.67 -4.52
CA PHE A 56 8.75 -3.58 -4.22
C PHE A 56 8.49 -2.58 -3.09
N SER A 57 9.24 -2.62 -1.99
CA SER A 57 9.09 -1.66 -0.89
C SER A 57 9.37 -0.22 -1.31
N GLN A 58 10.35 0.01 -2.18
CA GLN A 58 10.60 1.32 -2.78
C GLN A 58 9.37 1.87 -3.51
N ARG A 59 8.63 1.05 -4.25
CA ARG A 59 7.39 1.49 -4.90
C ARG A 59 6.26 1.74 -3.92
N VAL A 60 6.16 0.95 -2.85
CA VAL A 60 5.17 1.18 -1.80
C VAL A 60 5.43 2.50 -1.07
N ALA A 61 6.70 2.86 -0.86
CA ALA A 61 7.08 4.12 -0.23
C ALA A 61 6.71 5.38 -1.04
N LEU A 62 6.35 5.23 -2.32
CA LEU A 62 5.88 6.34 -3.18
C LEU A 62 4.36 6.52 -3.14
N ILE A 63 3.64 5.67 -2.42
CA ILE A 63 2.18 5.76 -2.33
C ILE A 63 1.83 6.74 -1.21
N ASP A 64 1.11 7.79 -1.57
CA ASP A 64 0.54 8.73 -0.62
C ASP A 64 -0.85 8.26 -0.18
N ASN A 65 -1.11 8.36 1.12
CA ASN A 65 -2.39 8.07 1.74
C ASN A 65 -2.98 9.35 2.34
N ASP A 66 -4.26 9.61 2.09
CA ASP A 66 -4.99 10.72 2.68
C ASP A 66 -5.66 10.28 3.99
N ALA A 67 -4.87 10.23 5.06
CA ALA A 67 -5.35 9.83 6.38
C ALA A 67 -6.11 10.97 7.08
N ILE A 68 -7.32 10.67 7.55
CA ILE A 68 -8.26 11.59 8.21
C ILE A 68 -8.78 10.91 9.47
N LEU A 69 -9.00 11.69 10.55
CA LEU A 69 -9.60 11.17 11.78
C LEU A 69 -11.00 10.61 11.51
N ASN A 70 -11.22 9.35 11.89
CA ASN A 70 -12.53 8.72 11.81
C ASN A 70 -13.37 9.10 13.03
N GLU A 71 -14.09 10.22 12.95
CA GLU A 71 -15.02 10.66 14.00
C GLU A 71 -16.47 10.66 13.51
N ILE A 72 -17.39 10.38 14.43
CA ILE A 72 -18.84 10.46 14.20
C ILE A 72 -19.35 11.46 15.22
N VAL A 73 -19.78 12.63 14.75
CA VAL A 73 -20.37 13.68 15.59
C VAL A 73 -21.89 13.50 15.59
N ASP A 74 -22.50 13.50 16.77
CA ASP A 74 -23.95 13.47 16.93
C ASP A 74 -24.52 14.81 16.42
N PRO A 75 -25.38 14.82 15.38
CA PRO A 75 -25.95 16.05 14.85
C PRO A 75 -26.93 16.74 15.82
N ASP A 76 -27.41 16.04 16.85
CA ASP A 76 -28.47 16.51 17.75
C ASP A 76 -27.96 17.00 19.13
N LEU A 77 -26.63 17.15 19.32
CA LEU A 77 -26.01 17.73 20.52
C LEU A 77 -25.67 19.22 20.35
#